data_AF-A0A2K0UAF7-F1
#
_entry.id   AF-A0A2K0UAF7-F1
#
_cell.length_a   1.000
_cell.length_b   1.000
_cell.length_c   1.000
_cell.angle_alpha   90.00
_cell.angle_beta   90.00
_cell.angle_gamma   90.00
#
_symmetry.space_group_name_H-M   'P 1'
#
loop_
_entity.id
_entity.type
_entity.pdbx_description
1 polymer ?
#
loop_
_entity_poly.entity_id
_entity_poly.type
_entity_poly.pdbx_seq_one_letter_code
_entity_poly.pdbx_strand_id
1 'polypeptide(L)'
;MTFQSQISSRTNPSSRNQLGEDSLDHVQSSKQGGFPVPGEQNPSTTSVMVQDYFFDYIVIGSGFTALAFIDEMLKHDKKKRILCIERGDFWLPTHFQNIPLPFKTVLGGPSETYPWTLSTETFKTKELGFLHGSCPFFGGRSTFWSAYSPQPTEDLMRDFPKSMIDASKQDGFWHAAEKLLNVIPADKIRDGIYCEMQNAIDDLLKKRLGKIPTADSVEPAPLAVGPKSHTSTLRFNKFSVPGPLIGLHERQRKLAETGEGRPLELMINCTVTGL
;
A
#
# COMPACT_ATOMS: atom_id res chain seq x y z
N MET A 1 44.30 -10.62 -42.17
CA MET A 1 43.28 -10.85 -41.11
C MET A 1 43.21 -9.55 -40.32
N THR A 2 42.66 -8.42 -40.83
CA THR A 2 41.25 -8.07 -41.15
C THR A 2 40.31 -8.29 -39.96
N PHE A 3 39.54 -7.33 -39.42
CA PHE A 3 39.14 -5.93 -39.75
C PHE A 3 39.02 -5.14 -38.42
N GLN A 4 39.63 -3.97 -38.20
CA GLN A 4 39.36 -2.58 -38.61
C GLN A 4 38.03 -1.94 -38.15
N SER A 5 38.18 -0.96 -37.25
CA SER A 5 37.23 0.08 -36.83
C SER A 5 37.11 1.20 -37.88
N GLN A 6 35.92 1.77 -38.07
CA GLN A 6 35.78 3.16 -38.54
C GLN A 6 34.59 3.85 -37.87
N ILE A 7 34.89 4.97 -37.23
CA ILE A 7 33.98 6.09 -36.99
C ILE A 7 34.18 7.05 -38.16
N SER A 8 33.10 7.54 -38.77
CA SER A 8 33.11 8.87 -39.41
C SER A 8 31.73 9.50 -39.35
N SER A 9 31.70 10.67 -38.72
CA SER A 9 30.64 11.65 -38.65
C SER A 9 30.48 12.42 -39.97
N ARG A 10 29.24 12.81 -40.32
CA ARG A 10 28.93 14.08 -41.00
C ARG A 10 27.45 14.49 -40.85
N THR A 11 27.26 15.41 -39.91
CA THR A 11 26.34 16.58 -39.85
C THR A 11 25.33 16.85 -40.99
N ASN A 12 24.04 16.92 -40.60
CA ASN A 12 22.96 17.94 -40.81
C ASN A 12 23.23 19.18 -41.71
N PRO A 13 22.21 19.83 -42.36
CA PRO A 13 21.15 20.55 -41.60
C PRO A 13 19.76 20.84 -42.23
N SER A 14 18.81 21.17 -41.32
CA SER A 14 17.72 22.17 -41.38
C SER A 14 16.63 22.07 -42.45
N SER A 15 15.34 22.15 -42.11
CA SER A 15 14.65 23.41 -41.76
C SER A 15 13.22 23.09 -41.24
N ARG A 16 12.78 23.65 -40.09
CA ARG A 16 11.78 24.75 -39.94
C ARG A 16 10.52 24.54 -40.81
N ASN A 17 9.27 24.58 -40.33
CA ASN A 17 8.66 25.36 -39.24
C ASN A 17 7.18 24.92 -39.07
N GLN A 18 6.66 25.03 -37.83
CA GLN A 18 5.36 25.62 -37.42
C GLN A 18 4.04 25.16 -38.09
N LEU A 19 3.11 24.57 -37.31
CA LEU A 19 1.95 25.18 -36.60
C LEU A 19 0.66 25.27 -37.45
N GLY A 20 -0.46 24.88 -36.82
CA GLY A 20 -1.85 25.13 -37.27
C GLY A 20 -2.34 24.09 -38.28
N GLU A 21 -3.58 23.60 -38.28
CA GLU A 21 -4.83 24.07 -37.69
C GLU A 21 -5.76 22.85 -37.52
N ASP A 22 -6.72 22.98 -36.60
CA ASP A 22 -7.89 22.13 -36.52
C ASP A 22 -8.63 22.06 -37.87
N SER A 23 -9.05 20.86 -38.26
CA SER A 23 -10.25 20.70 -39.08
C SER A 23 -11.09 19.55 -38.54
N LEU A 24 -12.00 19.92 -37.63
CA LEU A 24 -13.34 19.35 -37.65
C LEU A 24 -13.86 19.52 -39.08
N ASP A 25 -14.11 18.42 -39.79
CA ASP A 25 -15.17 18.42 -40.77
C ASP A 25 -15.69 17.01 -41.09
N HIS A 26 -17.00 16.94 -40.89
CA HIS A 26 -17.96 16.11 -41.61
C HIS A 26 -17.93 14.58 -41.47
N VAL A 27 -18.78 14.15 -40.53
CA VAL A 27 -19.81 13.13 -40.81
C VAL A 27 -20.35 13.35 -42.22
N GLN A 28 -20.09 12.41 -43.12
CA GLN A 28 -20.99 12.15 -44.24
C GLN A 28 -20.89 10.69 -44.74
N SER A 29 -22.06 10.06 -44.68
CA SER A 29 -22.58 9.12 -45.68
C SER A 29 -21.89 7.75 -45.84
N SER A 30 -22.52 6.73 -45.25
CA SER A 30 -22.57 5.40 -45.88
C SER A 30 -23.99 4.83 -45.89
N LYS A 31 -24.90 5.53 -46.59
CA LYS A 31 -26.01 4.87 -47.27
C LYS A 31 -25.75 4.88 -48.78
N GLN A 32 -24.66 4.24 -49.18
CA GLN A 32 -24.46 3.80 -50.56
C GLN A 32 -24.42 2.28 -50.56
N GLY A 33 -25.26 1.66 -51.38
CA GLY A 33 -25.32 0.21 -51.60
C GLY A 33 -24.10 -0.31 -52.34
N GLY A 34 -22.91 -0.13 -51.74
CA GLY A 34 -21.66 -0.76 -52.15
C GLY A 34 -21.38 -1.98 -51.27
N PHE A 35 -20.57 -2.90 -51.80
CA PHE A 35 -20.01 -3.98 -50.98
C PHE A 35 -19.21 -3.38 -49.81
N PRO A 36 -19.38 -3.89 -48.58
CA PRO A 36 -18.63 -3.38 -47.43
C PRO A 36 -17.14 -3.51 -47.69
N VAL A 37 -16.42 -2.39 -47.60
CA VAL A 37 -14.95 -2.39 -47.60
C VAL A 37 -14.51 -2.82 -46.20
N PRO A 38 -13.66 -3.85 -46.04
CA PRO A 38 -13.15 -4.23 -44.74
C PRO A 38 -12.39 -3.07 -44.10
N GLY A 39 -12.93 -2.52 -43.01
CA GLY A 39 -12.22 -1.61 -42.10
C GLY A 39 -11.51 -2.39 -41.00
N GLU A 40 -10.76 -1.69 -40.14
CA GLU A 40 -10.26 -2.30 -38.91
C GLU A 40 -11.42 -2.92 -38.12
N GLN A 41 -11.24 -4.17 -37.68
CA GLN A 41 -12.28 -4.89 -36.98
C GLN A 41 -12.56 -4.22 -35.63
N ASN A 42 -13.71 -3.54 -35.56
CA ASN A 42 -14.21 -2.83 -34.38
C ASN A 42 -15.71 -3.10 -34.24
N PRO A 43 -16.20 -3.63 -33.10
CA PRO A 43 -15.46 -3.99 -31.89
C PRO A 43 -14.51 -5.19 -32.07
N SER A 44 -13.45 -5.25 -31.26
CA SER A 44 -12.59 -6.42 -31.14
C SER A 44 -13.27 -7.50 -30.30
N THR A 45 -12.87 -8.76 -30.42
CA THR A 45 -13.38 -9.83 -29.55
C THR A 45 -13.23 -9.49 -28.08
N THR A 46 -12.10 -8.88 -27.70
CA THR A 46 -11.86 -8.37 -26.35
C THR A 46 -12.91 -7.32 -25.97
N SER A 47 -13.16 -6.30 -26.81
CA SER A 47 -14.11 -5.24 -26.45
C SER A 47 -15.58 -5.69 -26.43
N VAL A 48 -15.93 -6.80 -27.08
CA VAL A 48 -17.26 -7.43 -26.93
C VAL A 48 -17.33 -8.32 -25.67
N MET A 49 -16.19 -8.83 -25.20
CA MET A 49 -16.09 -9.68 -24.01
C MET A 49 -15.82 -8.90 -22.71
N VAL A 50 -15.45 -7.63 -22.78
CA VAL A 50 -15.43 -6.75 -21.60
C VAL A 50 -16.89 -6.55 -21.18
N GLN A 51 -17.35 -7.32 -20.20
CA GLN A 51 -18.47 -6.89 -19.38
C GLN A 51 -18.04 -5.58 -18.70
N ASP A 52 -18.88 -4.55 -18.76
CA ASP A 52 -18.63 -3.31 -18.03
C ASP A 52 -18.60 -3.63 -16.53
N TYR A 53 -17.40 -3.83 -15.98
CA TYR A 53 -17.19 -4.02 -14.56
C TYR A 53 -17.29 -2.66 -13.87
N PHE A 54 -18.48 -2.37 -13.36
CA PHE A 54 -18.70 -1.18 -12.54
C PHE A 54 -18.27 -1.45 -11.10
N PHE A 55 -17.28 -0.69 -10.63
CA PHE A 55 -16.88 -0.65 -9.23
C PHE A 55 -17.39 0.63 -8.58
N ASP A 56 -17.80 0.55 -7.32
CA ASP A 56 -18.15 1.72 -6.53
C ASP A 56 -16.88 2.42 -6.01
N TYR A 57 -15.82 1.64 -5.75
CA TYR A 57 -14.51 2.14 -5.33
C TYR A 57 -13.38 1.39 -6.04
N ILE A 58 -12.37 2.14 -6.46
CA ILE A 58 -11.07 1.62 -6.90
C ILE A 58 -10.02 2.10 -5.91
N VAL A 59 -9.33 1.15 -5.28
CA VAL A 59 -8.28 1.39 -4.29
C VAL A 59 -6.93 1.07 -4.94
N ILE A 60 -6.02 2.04 -4.93
CA ILE A 60 -4.69 1.89 -5.53
C ILE A 60 -3.66 1.67 -4.41
N GLY A 61 -3.03 0.51 -4.42
CA GLY A 61 -2.14 0.01 -3.39
C GLY A 61 -2.88 -0.82 -2.34
N SER A 62 -2.20 -1.81 -1.78
CA SER A 62 -2.74 -2.79 -0.82
C SER A 62 -2.19 -2.63 0.61
N GLY A 63 -1.74 -1.42 0.97
CA GLY A 63 -1.11 -1.12 2.28
C GLY A 63 -2.10 -0.91 3.44
N PHE A 64 -1.62 -0.33 4.54
CA PHE A 64 -2.42 -0.08 5.75
C PHE A 64 -3.69 0.74 5.50
N THR A 65 -3.57 1.80 4.71
CA THR A 65 -4.68 2.69 4.38
C THR A 65 -5.74 1.99 3.53
N ALA A 66 -5.31 1.13 2.60
CA ALA A 66 -6.22 0.30 1.81
C ALA A 66 -6.99 -0.67 2.71
N LEU A 67 -6.29 -1.37 3.63
CA LEU A 67 -6.94 -2.24 4.61
C LEU A 67 -7.98 -1.48 5.44
N ALA A 68 -7.62 -0.32 6.00
CA ALA A 68 -8.51 0.48 6.81
C ALA A 68 -9.75 0.94 6.02
N PHE A 69 -9.54 1.46 4.82
CA PHE A 69 -10.64 1.90 3.95
C PHE A 69 -11.57 0.74 3.58
N ILE A 70 -11.01 -0.38 3.10
CA ILE A 70 -11.79 -1.53 2.64
C ILE A 70 -12.57 -2.15 3.80
N ASP A 71 -11.94 -2.33 4.96
CA ASP A 71 -12.60 -2.88 6.16
C ASP A 71 -13.78 -2.00 6.61
N GLU A 72 -13.56 -0.68 6.72
CA GLU A 72 -14.61 0.26 7.12
C GLU A 72 -15.75 0.34 6.09
N MET A 73 -15.44 0.39 4.79
CA MET A 73 -16.47 0.41 3.75
C MET A 73 -17.32 -0.85 3.75
N LEU A 74 -16.72 -2.03 3.93
CA LEU A 74 -17.45 -3.30 3.96
C LEU A 74 -18.22 -3.53 5.26
N LYS A 75 -17.79 -2.92 6.38
CA LYS A 75 -18.60 -2.87 7.62
C LYS A 75 -19.84 -2.00 7.44
N HIS A 76 -19.69 -0.87 6.77
CA HIS A 76 -20.80 0.04 6.48
C HIS A 76 -21.79 -0.58 5.49
N ASP A 77 -21.29 -1.12 4.38
CA ASP A 77 -22.11 -1.76 3.35
C ASP A 77 -21.35 -2.90 2.65
N LYS A 78 -21.74 -4.12 2.99
CA LYS A 78 -21.17 -5.36 2.42
C LYS A 78 -21.44 -5.53 0.92
N LYS A 79 -22.32 -4.71 0.34
CA LYS A 79 -22.68 -4.78 -1.09
C LYS A 79 -21.88 -3.81 -1.96
N LYS A 80 -20.94 -3.04 -1.38
CA LYS A 80 -20.02 -2.22 -2.17
C LYS A 80 -19.10 -3.09 -3.02
N ARG A 81 -18.99 -2.74 -4.30
CA ARG A 81 -18.06 -3.35 -5.26
C ARG A 81 -16.75 -2.60 -5.19
N ILE A 82 -15.73 -3.25 -4.68
CA ILE A 82 -14.41 -2.65 -4.46
C ILE A 82 -13.38 -3.43 -5.27
N LEU A 83 -12.59 -2.71 -6.07
CA LEU A 83 -11.40 -3.23 -6.73
C LEU A 83 -10.16 -2.66 -6.04
N CYS A 84 -9.30 -3.52 -5.49
CA CYS A 84 -7.99 -3.14 -4.97
C CYS A 84 -6.91 -3.55 -5.98
N ILE A 85 -6.11 -2.59 -6.42
CA ILE A 85 -5.06 -2.77 -7.43
C ILE A 85 -3.71 -2.63 -6.76
N GLU A 86 -2.81 -3.59 -6.96
CA GLU A 86 -1.44 -3.56 -6.45
C GLU A 86 -0.42 -3.67 -7.58
N ARG A 87 0.67 -2.92 -7.46
CA ARG A 87 1.71 -2.87 -8.49
C ARG A 87 2.47 -4.18 -8.63
N GLY A 88 2.77 -4.84 -7.52
CA GLY A 88 3.53 -6.09 -7.54
C GLY A 88 2.81 -7.27 -6.91
N ASP A 89 3.56 -8.36 -6.78
CA ASP A 89 3.04 -9.65 -6.36
C ASP A 89 3.06 -9.82 -4.82
N PHE A 90 2.58 -10.96 -4.37
CA PHE A 90 2.81 -11.48 -3.04
C PHE A 90 4.29 -11.80 -2.84
N TRP A 91 4.93 -11.04 -1.97
CA TRP A 91 6.31 -11.33 -1.57
C TRP A 91 6.38 -12.20 -0.31
N LEU A 92 5.73 -11.76 0.77
CA LEU A 92 5.72 -12.47 2.04
C LEU A 92 4.28 -12.67 2.50
N PRO A 93 3.91 -13.86 3.00
CA PRO A 93 2.57 -14.13 3.51
C PRO A 93 2.29 -13.44 4.86
N THR A 94 3.34 -12.97 5.53
CA THR A 94 3.31 -12.33 6.85
C THR A 94 4.51 -11.40 7.01
N HIS A 95 4.56 -10.64 8.09
CA HIS A 95 5.74 -9.87 8.50
C HIS A 95 7.03 -10.71 8.47
N PHE A 96 8.14 -10.17 7.93
CA PHE A 96 9.41 -10.89 7.77
C PHE A 96 10.02 -11.38 9.10
N GLN A 97 9.70 -10.73 10.22
CA GLN A 97 10.19 -11.18 11.53
C GLN A 97 9.46 -12.43 12.02
N ASN A 98 8.31 -12.75 11.42
CA ASN A 98 7.51 -13.92 11.73
C ASN A 98 8.02 -15.19 11.05
N ILE A 99 8.96 -15.06 10.10
CA ILE A 99 9.48 -16.16 9.27
C ILE A 99 10.90 -16.55 9.68
N PRO A 100 11.33 -17.79 9.36
CA PRO A 100 12.67 -18.29 9.69
C PRO A 100 13.80 -17.41 9.14
N LEU A 101 14.96 -17.47 9.80
CA LEU A 101 16.15 -16.65 9.52
C LEU A 101 16.57 -16.57 8.03
N PRO A 102 16.48 -17.63 7.21
CA PRO A 102 16.83 -17.55 5.78
C PRO A 102 16.02 -16.52 4.98
N PHE A 103 14.82 -16.16 5.41
CA PHE A 103 14.00 -15.14 4.76
C PHE A 103 14.24 -13.73 5.31
N LYS A 104 15.14 -13.56 6.28
CA LYS A 104 15.51 -12.22 6.80
C LYS A 104 16.62 -11.56 6.00
N THR A 105 17.34 -12.31 5.17
CA THR A 105 18.44 -11.79 4.33
C THR A 105 17.97 -10.99 3.12
N VAL A 106 16.67 -11.03 2.79
CA VAL A 106 16.07 -10.30 1.67
C VAL A 106 15.62 -8.87 2.03
N LEU A 107 15.92 -8.40 3.24
CA LEU A 107 15.60 -7.04 3.70
C LEU A 107 16.68 -6.04 3.34
N GLY A 108 16.28 -4.85 2.91
CA GLY A 108 17.16 -3.74 2.58
C GLY A 108 16.90 -3.20 1.18
N GLY A 109 17.89 -2.51 0.60
CA GLY A 109 17.82 -1.84 -0.71
C GLY A 109 17.12 -2.59 -1.86
N PRO A 110 17.16 -3.94 -1.97
CA PRO A 110 16.45 -4.67 -3.04
C PRO A 110 14.92 -4.71 -2.89
N SER A 111 14.40 -4.49 -1.68
CA SER A 111 12.95 -4.55 -1.37
C SER A 111 12.21 -3.23 -1.57
N GLU A 112 12.97 -2.16 -1.87
CA GLU A 112 12.45 -0.82 -2.05
C GLU A 112 12.68 -0.36 -3.49
N THR A 113 11.69 0.32 -4.05
CA THR A 113 11.81 1.00 -5.33
C THR A 113 11.51 2.47 -5.15
N TYR A 114 12.18 3.32 -5.91
CA TYR A 114 11.97 4.76 -5.90
C TYR A 114 11.30 5.11 -7.24
N PRO A 115 9.95 5.14 -7.31
CA PRO A 115 9.25 5.51 -8.54
C PRO A 115 9.39 7.00 -8.88
N TRP A 116 10.20 7.74 -8.11
CA TRP A 116 10.59 9.12 -8.31
C TRP A 116 12.11 9.23 -8.30
N THR A 117 12.63 10.20 -9.06
CA THR A 117 14.02 10.62 -8.97
C THR A 117 14.11 11.80 -8.00
N LEU A 118 15.07 11.78 -7.08
CA LEU A 118 15.33 12.93 -6.22
C LEU A 118 16.19 13.95 -6.98
N SER A 119 15.86 15.24 -6.85
CA SER A 119 16.76 16.31 -7.30
C SER A 119 18.02 16.34 -6.43
N THR A 120 19.12 16.89 -6.93
CA THR A 120 20.35 17.10 -6.14
C THR A 120 20.08 17.93 -4.88
N GLU A 121 19.17 18.89 -4.97
CA GLU A 121 18.75 19.73 -3.84
C GLU A 121 18.06 18.88 -2.76
N THR A 122 17.03 18.14 -3.15
CA THR A 122 16.27 17.24 -2.27
C THR A 122 17.16 16.18 -1.63
N PHE A 123 18.10 15.61 -2.38
CA PHE A 123 19.04 14.61 -1.87
C PHE A 123 19.99 15.18 -0.81
N LYS A 124 20.36 16.46 -0.92
CA LYS A 124 21.27 17.13 0.03
C LYS A 124 20.56 17.65 1.28
N THR A 125 19.22 17.69 1.29
CA THR A 125 18.44 18.06 2.48
C THR A 125 18.66 17.02 3.58
N LYS A 126 19.31 17.44 4.67
CA LYS A 126 19.74 16.54 5.77
C LYS A 126 18.57 15.77 6.38
N GLU A 127 17.43 16.42 6.47
CA GLU A 127 16.18 15.91 7.02
C GLU A 127 15.60 14.76 6.17
N LEU A 128 15.94 14.71 4.87
CA LEU A 128 15.46 13.70 3.93
C LEU A 128 16.41 12.50 3.81
N GLY A 129 17.50 12.45 4.57
CA GLY A 129 18.46 11.33 4.57
C GLY A 129 17.87 10.00 5.06
N PHE A 130 16.65 10.01 5.61
CA PHE A 130 15.92 8.83 6.09
C PHE A 130 14.71 8.47 5.22
N LEU A 131 14.63 9.01 4.00
CA LEU A 131 13.55 8.68 3.07
C LEU A 131 13.67 7.22 2.59
N HIS A 132 12.67 6.42 2.91
CA HIS A 132 12.55 5.04 2.42
C HIS A 132 11.79 5.00 1.09
N GLY A 133 12.14 4.04 0.23
CA GLY A 133 11.46 3.84 -1.05
C GLY A 133 10.04 3.27 -0.87
N SER A 134 9.32 3.16 -1.99
CA SER A 134 8.07 2.40 -2.05
C SER A 134 8.32 0.90 -1.97
N CYS A 135 7.39 0.14 -1.41
CA CYS A 135 7.41 -1.32 -1.39
C CYS A 135 6.39 -1.84 -2.40
N PRO A 136 6.80 -2.24 -3.60
CA PRO A 136 5.88 -2.61 -4.68
C PRO A 136 5.43 -4.07 -4.51
N PHE A 137 4.89 -4.43 -3.35
CA PHE A 137 4.45 -5.79 -3.04
C PHE A 137 3.09 -5.74 -2.34
N PHE A 138 2.32 -6.81 -2.46
CA PHE A 138 1.05 -6.93 -1.76
C PHE A 138 1.22 -6.75 -0.24
N GLY A 139 0.42 -5.87 0.37
CA GLY A 139 0.56 -5.44 1.76
C GLY A 139 1.55 -4.30 1.99
N GLY A 140 2.34 -3.92 0.98
CA GLY A 140 3.35 -2.88 1.04
C GLY A 140 4.30 -3.03 2.23
N ARG A 141 4.61 -1.89 2.87
CA ARG A 141 5.56 -1.81 4.00
C ARG A 141 5.12 -2.55 5.26
N SER A 142 3.84 -2.95 5.36
CA SER A 142 3.35 -3.72 6.51
C SER A 142 4.01 -5.10 6.65
N THR A 143 4.69 -5.58 5.61
CA THR A 143 5.44 -6.84 5.65
C THR A 143 6.84 -6.67 6.27
N PHE A 144 7.32 -5.43 6.47
CA PHE A 144 8.62 -5.12 7.07
C PHE A 144 8.69 -3.74 7.74
N TRP A 145 8.11 -3.65 8.93
CA TRP A 145 8.07 -2.45 9.76
C TRP A 145 8.35 -2.80 11.23
N SER A 146 8.36 -1.80 12.11
CA SER A 146 8.67 -2.02 13.53
C SER A 146 7.54 -2.69 14.31
N ALA A 147 6.31 -2.67 13.80
CA ALA A 147 5.06 -2.96 14.54
C ALA A 147 4.77 -2.00 15.70
N TYR A 148 5.55 -0.92 15.86
CA TYR A 148 5.28 0.12 16.83
C TYR A 148 4.15 1.01 16.34
N SER A 149 3.09 1.16 17.13
CA SER A 149 1.85 1.83 16.72
C SER A 149 1.39 2.86 17.76
N PRO A 150 2.16 3.93 17.99
CA PRO A 150 1.77 4.99 18.93
C PRO A 150 0.57 5.78 18.41
N GLN A 151 -0.24 6.27 19.33
CA GLN A 151 -1.28 7.25 19.02
C GLN A 151 -0.66 8.66 18.97
N PRO A 152 -0.86 9.43 17.90
CA PRO A 152 -0.37 10.81 17.84
C PRO A 152 -1.13 11.70 18.82
N THR A 153 -0.43 12.66 19.42
CA THR A 153 -1.05 13.77 20.14
C THR A 153 -1.59 14.81 19.15
N GLU A 154 -2.49 15.69 19.60
CA GLU A 154 -3.01 16.78 18.74
C GLU A 154 -1.90 17.70 18.23
N ASP A 155 -0.86 17.95 19.05
CA ASP A 155 0.31 18.75 18.64
C ASP A 155 1.09 18.11 17.48
N LEU A 156 1.19 16.77 17.47
CA LEU A 156 1.78 16.03 16.34
C LEU A 156 0.90 16.08 15.07
N MET A 157 -0.37 16.45 15.21
CA MET A 157 -1.32 16.61 14.10
C MET A 157 -1.57 18.09 13.73
N ARG A 158 -0.84 19.06 14.28
CA ARG A 158 -1.12 20.51 14.16
C ARG A 158 -1.30 21.04 12.73
N ASP A 159 -0.65 20.43 11.76
CA ASP A 159 -0.69 20.85 10.35
C ASP A 159 -1.69 20.03 9.51
N PHE A 160 -2.45 19.13 10.14
CA PHE A 160 -3.46 18.33 9.47
C PHE A 160 -4.74 19.15 9.27
N PRO A 161 -5.51 18.90 8.20
CA PRO A 161 -6.85 19.43 8.03
C PRO A 161 -7.71 19.26 9.28
N LYS A 162 -8.43 20.32 9.66
CA LYS A 162 -9.30 20.32 10.84
C LYS A 162 -10.28 19.15 10.84
N SER A 163 -10.81 18.77 9.69
CA SER A 163 -11.70 17.61 9.57
C SER A 163 -11.06 16.29 10.01
N MET A 164 -9.76 16.10 9.81
CA MET A 164 -9.04 14.91 10.29
C MET A 164 -8.79 14.95 11.79
N ILE A 165 -8.48 16.13 12.34
CA ILE A 165 -8.35 16.32 13.79
C ILE A 165 -9.70 16.09 14.48
N ASP A 166 -10.78 16.64 13.92
CA ASP A 166 -12.13 16.46 14.46
C ASP A 166 -12.61 15.00 14.33
N ALA A 167 -12.21 14.28 13.27
CA ALA A 167 -12.46 12.86 13.12
C ALA A 167 -11.73 12.01 14.16
N SER A 168 -10.47 12.36 14.49
CA SER A 168 -9.69 11.63 15.50
C SER A 168 -10.20 11.83 16.92
N LYS A 169 -11.01 12.87 17.15
CA LYS A 169 -11.69 13.16 18.42
C LYS A 169 -13.04 12.44 18.55
N GLN A 170 -13.54 11.78 17.51
CA GLN A 170 -14.80 11.03 17.60
C GLN A 170 -14.67 9.83 18.53
N ASP A 171 -15.71 9.60 19.32
CA ASP A 171 -15.75 8.47 20.26
C ASP A 171 -15.53 7.15 19.53
N GLY A 172 -14.60 6.34 20.06
CA GLY A 172 -14.28 5.03 19.53
C GLY A 172 -13.38 5.00 18.30
N PHE A 173 -12.98 6.16 17.71
CA PHE A 173 -12.10 6.21 16.55
C PHE A 173 -10.78 5.45 16.79
N TRP A 174 -10.06 5.82 17.86
CA TRP A 174 -8.78 5.18 18.19
C TRP A 174 -8.94 3.72 18.59
N HIS A 175 -10.01 3.39 19.32
CA HIS A 175 -10.32 2.00 19.67
C HIS A 175 -10.55 1.14 18.42
N ALA A 176 -11.25 1.66 17.41
CA ALA A 176 -11.46 0.96 16.15
C ALA A 176 -10.14 0.75 15.39
N ALA A 177 -9.27 1.77 15.35
CA ALA A 177 -7.95 1.68 14.73
C ALA A 177 -7.03 0.67 15.43
N GLU A 178 -6.99 0.69 16.77
CA GLU A 178 -6.27 -0.29 17.59
C GLU A 178 -6.77 -1.71 17.33
N LYS A 179 -8.10 -1.89 17.25
CA LYS A 179 -8.72 -3.19 16.96
C LYS A 179 -8.39 -3.68 15.55
N LEU A 180 -8.37 -2.80 14.55
CA LEU A 180 -8.03 -3.15 13.16
C LEU A 180 -6.61 -3.72 13.06
N LEU A 181 -5.66 -3.10 13.75
CA LEU A 181 -4.25 -3.50 13.74
C LEU A 181 -3.88 -4.49 14.87
N ASN A 182 -4.86 -4.84 15.72
CA ASN A 182 -4.68 -5.63 16.92
C ASN A 182 -3.52 -5.10 17.79
N VAL A 183 -3.61 -3.82 18.16
CA VAL A 183 -2.63 -3.15 19.01
C VAL A 183 -2.75 -3.65 20.44
N ILE A 184 -1.66 -4.17 20.97
CA ILE A 184 -1.54 -4.68 22.33
C ILE A 184 -0.35 -3.97 22.99
N PRO A 185 -0.55 -3.31 24.14
CA PRO A 185 0.55 -2.80 24.95
C PRO A 185 1.55 -3.92 25.28
N ALA A 186 2.85 -3.63 25.20
CA ALA A 186 3.90 -4.64 25.37
C ALA A 186 3.73 -5.43 26.67
N ASP A 187 3.47 -4.75 27.78
CA ASP A 187 3.21 -5.31 29.13
C ASP A 187 2.05 -6.32 29.19
N LYS A 188 1.16 -6.32 28.18
CA LYS A 188 -0.01 -7.20 28.09
C LYS A 188 0.19 -8.37 27.13
N ILE A 189 1.32 -8.43 26.43
CA ILE A 189 1.71 -9.61 25.65
C ILE A 189 2.15 -10.68 26.65
N ARG A 190 1.28 -11.66 26.91
CA ARG A 190 1.40 -12.65 27.98
C ARG A 190 2.55 -13.64 27.77
N ASP A 191 3.78 -13.19 27.98
CA ASP A 191 5.01 -13.99 28.08
C ASP A 191 6.00 -13.39 29.09
N GLY A 192 7.00 -14.18 29.48
CA GLY A 192 8.03 -13.81 30.47
C GLY A 192 8.82 -12.51 30.23
N ILE A 193 8.95 -12.08 28.97
CA ILE A 193 9.76 -10.91 28.56
C ILE A 193 8.85 -9.68 28.42
N TYR A 194 7.79 -9.81 27.63
CA TYR A 194 6.91 -8.69 27.32
C TYR A 194 5.96 -8.36 28.47
N CYS A 195 5.70 -9.27 29.42
CA CYS A 195 4.92 -8.97 30.62
C CYS A 195 5.83 -8.67 31.82
N GLU A 196 6.49 -9.68 32.39
CA GLU A 196 7.19 -9.55 33.66
C GLU A 196 8.43 -8.65 33.56
N MET A 197 9.29 -8.88 32.55
CA MET A 197 10.48 -8.05 32.37
C MET A 197 10.12 -6.62 31.93
N GLN A 198 9.12 -6.45 31.05
CA GLN A 198 8.62 -5.13 30.64
C GLN A 198 8.11 -4.34 31.86
N ASN A 199 7.26 -4.94 32.70
CA ASN A 199 6.76 -4.29 33.91
C ASN A 199 7.91 -3.88 34.85
N ALA A 200 8.90 -4.74 35.04
CA ALA A 200 10.07 -4.43 35.86
C ALA A 200 10.89 -3.25 35.31
N ILE A 201 11.06 -3.18 33.98
CA ILE A 201 11.74 -2.08 33.30
C ILE A 201 10.92 -0.79 33.44
N ASP A 202 9.62 -0.84 33.17
CA ASP A 202 8.73 0.31 33.22
C ASP A 202 8.68 0.90 34.63
N ASP A 203 8.61 0.06 35.66
CA ASP A 203 8.65 0.50 37.06
C ASP A 203 9.96 1.20 37.42
N LEU A 204 11.09 0.67 36.94
CA LEU A 204 12.40 1.28 37.17
C LEU A 204 12.52 2.63 36.46
N LEU A 205 12.07 2.71 35.21
CA LEU A 205 12.09 3.93 34.41
C LEU A 205 11.17 4.99 35.02
N LYS A 206 9.94 4.63 35.41
CA LYS A 206 8.99 5.56 36.09
C LYS A 206 9.59 6.15 37.37
N LYS A 207 10.23 5.32 38.22
CA LYS A 207 10.91 5.78 39.44
C LYS A 207 12.08 6.73 39.19
N ARG A 208 12.64 6.71 37.98
CA ARG A 208 13.83 7.50 37.60
C ARG A 208 13.54 8.51 36.48
N LEU A 209 12.27 8.73 36.11
CA LEU A 209 11.90 9.59 34.99
C LEU A 209 12.48 11.00 35.14
N GLY A 210 12.36 11.60 36.33
CA GLY A 210 12.95 12.91 36.64
C GLY A 210 14.49 12.97 36.62
N LYS A 211 15.18 11.84 36.40
CA LYS A 211 16.64 11.77 36.21
C LYS A 211 17.04 11.67 34.74
N ILE A 212 16.08 11.59 33.82
CA ILE A 212 16.31 11.51 32.37
C ILE A 212 15.81 12.84 31.77
N PRO A 213 16.70 13.82 31.54
CA PRO A 213 16.27 15.19 31.22
C PRO A 213 15.42 15.32 29.95
N THR A 214 15.52 14.38 29.02
CA THR A 214 14.84 14.40 27.71
C THR A 214 13.63 13.47 27.64
N ALA A 215 13.21 12.86 28.75
CA ALA A 215 12.08 11.93 28.75
C ALA A 215 10.88 12.53 29.45
N ASP A 216 9.74 12.57 28.75
CA ASP A 216 8.50 13.15 29.25
C ASP A 216 7.56 12.12 29.89
N SER A 217 7.63 10.87 29.45
CA SER A 217 6.76 9.79 29.92
C SER A 217 7.43 8.42 29.85
N VAL A 218 6.81 7.44 30.52
CA VAL A 218 7.17 6.02 30.44
C VAL A 218 5.87 5.23 30.32
N GLU A 219 5.70 4.58 29.19
CA GLU A 219 4.55 3.75 28.89
C GLU A 219 4.98 2.46 28.17
N PRO A 220 4.25 1.34 28.38
CA PRO A 220 4.47 0.14 27.60
C PRO A 220 4.23 0.42 26.13
N ALA A 221 5.16 -0.01 25.27
CA ALA A 221 5.06 0.26 23.84
C ALA A 221 3.79 -0.37 23.23
N PRO A 222 2.92 0.40 22.54
CA PRO A 222 1.81 -0.16 21.78
C PRO A 222 2.34 -0.90 20.55
N LEU A 223 2.08 -2.21 20.49
CA LEU A 223 2.57 -3.08 19.42
C LEU A 223 1.41 -3.67 18.62
N ALA A 224 1.46 -3.56 17.29
CA ALA A 224 0.51 -4.23 16.40
C ALA A 224 0.86 -5.72 16.28
N VAL A 225 0.03 -6.56 16.89
CA VAL A 225 0.28 -8.00 17.03
C VAL A 225 -0.44 -8.78 15.93
N GLY A 226 0.32 -9.53 15.15
CA GLY A 226 -0.20 -10.43 14.13
C GLY A 226 -0.76 -11.74 14.72
N PRO A 227 -1.58 -12.47 13.96
CA PRO A 227 -2.10 -13.77 14.39
C PRO A 227 -0.95 -14.75 14.64
N LYS A 228 -1.06 -15.55 15.70
CA LYS A 228 -0.08 -16.59 16.02
C LYS A 228 -0.34 -17.82 15.16
N SER A 229 0.63 -18.21 14.34
CA SER A 229 0.61 -19.53 13.68
C SER A 229 0.87 -20.62 14.73
N HIS A 230 0.20 -21.77 14.59
CA HIS A 230 0.48 -22.95 15.41
C HIS A 230 1.93 -23.42 15.33
N THR A 231 2.63 -23.10 14.23
CA THR A 231 4.03 -23.45 14.01
C THR A 231 5.02 -22.36 14.47
N SER A 232 4.53 -21.20 14.93
CA SER A 232 5.40 -20.11 15.35
C SER A 232 6.00 -20.39 16.72
N THR A 233 7.33 -20.41 16.79
CA THR A 233 8.10 -20.43 18.05
C THR A 233 8.34 -19.04 18.62
N LEU A 234 7.88 -17.99 17.93
CA LEU A 234 8.04 -16.61 18.36
C LEU A 234 7.12 -16.30 19.54
N ARG A 235 7.62 -15.42 20.41
CA ARG A 235 6.91 -14.94 21.58
C ARG A 235 5.65 -14.17 21.20
N PHE A 236 5.77 -13.29 20.21
CA PHE A 236 4.64 -12.70 19.50
C PHE A 236 4.97 -12.54 18.01
N ASN A 237 3.91 -12.51 17.21
CA ASN A 237 4.01 -12.25 15.78
C ASN A 237 3.72 -10.77 15.53
N LYS A 238 4.45 -10.15 14.61
CA LYS A 238 4.17 -8.79 14.16
C LYS A 238 3.04 -8.77 13.14
N PHE A 239 2.19 -7.75 13.21
CA PHE A 239 1.09 -7.57 12.27
C PHE A 239 1.62 -7.26 10.85
N SER A 240 0.88 -7.71 9.84
CA SER A 240 1.09 -7.35 8.43
C SER A 240 -0.25 -7.44 7.69
N VAL A 241 -0.48 -6.54 6.74
CA VAL A 241 -1.74 -6.40 5.99
C VAL A 241 -2.15 -7.61 5.13
N PRO A 242 -1.24 -8.41 4.52
CA PRO A 242 -1.65 -9.46 3.59
C PRO A 242 -2.71 -10.42 4.16
N GLY A 243 -2.48 -10.92 5.37
CA GLY A 243 -3.41 -11.85 6.03
C GLY A 243 -4.81 -11.26 6.24
N PRO A 244 -4.95 -10.12 6.94
CA PRO A 244 -6.24 -9.43 7.10
C PRO A 244 -6.95 -9.11 5.78
N LEU A 245 -6.23 -8.62 4.76
CA LEU A 245 -6.84 -8.24 3.49
C LEU A 245 -7.33 -9.46 2.69
N ILE A 246 -6.57 -10.56 2.67
CA ILE A 246 -7.03 -11.85 2.15
C ILE A 246 -8.24 -12.36 2.95
N GLY A 247 -8.23 -12.17 4.27
CA GLY A 247 -9.37 -12.53 5.13
C GLY A 247 -10.65 -11.76 4.80
N LEU A 248 -10.54 -10.48 4.42
CA LEU A 248 -11.67 -9.68 3.92
C LEU A 248 -12.15 -10.18 2.56
N HIS A 249 -11.22 -10.46 1.63
CA HIS A 249 -11.54 -11.04 0.33
C HIS A 249 -12.33 -12.35 0.48
N GLU A 250 -11.84 -13.26 1.31
CA GLU A 250 -12.48 -14.56 1.52
C GLU A 250 -13.84 -14.45 2.22
N ARG A 251 -13.98 -13.51 3.16
CA ARG A 251 -15.27 -13.22 3.81
C ARG A 251 -16.29 -12.70 2.80
N GLN A 252 -15.89 -11.77 1.94
CA GLN A 252 -16.77 -11.21 0.91
C GLN A 252 -17.14 -12.24 -0.16
N ARG A 253 -16.20 -13.11 -0.55
CA ARG A 253 -16.49 -14.23 -1.45
C ARG A 253 -17.61 -15.11 -0.91
N LYS A 254 -17.55 -15.50 0.37
CA LYS A 254 -18.62 -16.28 1.03
C LYS A 254 -19.95 -15.55 1.12
N LEU A 255 -19.93 -14.25 1.42
CA LEU A 255 -21.15 -13.43 1.44
C LEU A 255 -21.77 -13.29 0.05
N ALA A 256 -20.95 -13.24 -1.01
CA ALA A 256 -21.44 -13.21 -2.38
C ALA A 256 -22.11 -14.52 -2.79
N GLU A 257 -21.60 -15.68 -2.32
CA GLU A 257 -22.22 -17.00 -2.55
C GLU A 257 -23.65 -17.08 -1.97
N THR A 258 -23.91 -16.40 -0.85
CA THR A 258 -25.25 -16.35 -0.23
C THR A 258 -26.08 -15.13 -0.66
N GLY A 259 -25.56 -14.26 -1.53
CA GLY A 259 -26.22 -13.02 -1.97
C GLY A 259 -26.28 -11.91 -0.91
N GLU A 260 -25.59 -12.07 0.21
CA GLU A 260 -25.54 -11.12 1.33
C GLU A 260 -24.46 -10.04 1.17
N GLY A 261 -23.57 -10.17 0.19
CA GLY A 261 -22.49 -9.22 -0.08
C GLY A 261 -22.06 -9.21 -1.54
N ARG A 262 -20.96 -8.51 -1.83
CA ARG A 262 -20.30 -8.50 -3.14
C ARG A 262 -18.83 -8.88 -2.99
N PRO A 263 -18.24 -9.56 -3.99
CA PRO A 263 -16.81 -9.86 -3.97
C PRO A 263 -15.96 -8.60 -3.81
N LEU A 264 -14.90 -8.71 -3.02
CA LEU A 264 -13.78 -7.76 -3.03
C LEU A 264 -12.79 -8.25 -4.08
N GLU A 265 -12.57 -7.49 -5.15
CA GLU A 265 -11.63 -7.87 -6.19
C GLU A 265 -10.23 -7.40 -5.83
N LEU A 266 -9.25 -8.32 -5.90
CA LEU A 266 -7.84 -8.04 -5.66
C LEU A 266 -7.07 -8.31 -6.96
N MET A 267 -6.49 -7.27 -7.55
CA MET A 267 -5.70 -7.37 -8.77
C MET A 267 -4.25 -7.00 -8.46
N ILE A 268 -3.33 -7.92 -8.74
CA ILE A 268 -1.89 -7.78 -8.46
C ILE A 268 -1.11 -7.62 -9.77
N ASN A 269 0.19 -7.30 -9.68
CA ASN A 269 1.07 -7.14 -10.84
C ASN A 269 0.55 -6.11 -11.86
N CYS A 270 -0.09 -5.04 -11.39
CA CYS A 270 -0.69 -4.03 -12.24
C CYS A 270 0.30 -2.90 -12.54
N THR A 271 0.55 -2.65 -13.83
CA THR A 271 1.38 -1.55 -14.29
C THR A 271 0.59 -0.66 -15.26
N VAL A 272 0.88 0.64 -15.22
CA VAL A 272 0.31 1.60 -16.17
C VAL A 272 1.15 1.56 -17.45
N THR A 273 0.51 1.38 -18.60
CA THR A 273 1.15 1.45 -19.92
C THR A 273 0.67 2.71 -20.66
N GLY A 274 1.60 3.44 -21.30
CA GLY A 274 1.26 4.55 -22.21
C GLY A 274 1.07 5.91 -21.55
N LEU A 275 2.08 6.38 -20.80
CA LEU A 275 2.21 7.79 -20.42
C LEU A 275 2.87 8.60 -21.54
#